data_AF-A0A3C1YDK0-F1
#
_entry.id   AF-A0A3C1YDK0-F1
#
_cell.length_a   1.000
_cell.length_b   1.000
_cell.length_c   1.000
_cell.angle_alpha   90.00
_cell.angle_beta   90.00
_cell.angle_gamma   90.00
#
_symmetry.space_group_name_H-M   'P 1'
#
loop_
_entity.id
_entity.type
_entity.pdbx_description
1 polymer ?
#
loop_
_entity_poly.entity_id
_entity_poly.type
_entity_poly.pdbx_seq_one_letter_code
_entity_poly.pdbx_strand_id
1 'polypeptide(L)'
;MVENQYTEDNIRSLDWKEHIRLRPGMYIGKLGDGSSADDGIYILIKEVIDNSIDEYVMGNGKTIEVSIRDKKVTIRDHGRGIPLGKVIDCVSKINTGAKYDSKAFKKSVGLNGVGTKAVNALSSYFKIQSVRDEQSKLAEFENGVIINDAPIESTTSRKGTKVTFVPDNTIFGNFRFLNEYVEKMLWNYCYLNPGLTIVYNGEKFYSENGLKDLLDQNIDSKIVYPVMHLKGEDIEVAMTHSQKGYGEQYFSFVNGQHTTQGGTHQAAFREAVVKTIREFYGKNFDAVDIRQSIVAAVSIKVIEPVFESQTKTKLGSNEIGPGMVTIRTFINDFIKTQLDNYLHKNPQTAELFLKKIIEAEKERKALAGVRKLAKERAKKANLHNRKLRDCRIHLNNEKNDRRLETTLFITEGDSASGSITKVRDVNTQAVFSLKGKPLNSYGLTKKIVYENEEFNLLQAALNIEDGLEGLRYKNVVIATDADVDGMHIRLLLITFFLQFFPELIKDGYLYILET
;
A
#
# COMPACT_ATOMS: atom_id res chain seq x y z
N MET A 1 -41.98 -27.95 -0.54
CA MET A 1 -40.72 -27.49 -1.14
C MET A 1 -41.03 -27.13 -2.57
N VAL A 2 -40.88 -25.87 -2.97
CA VAL A 2 -41.05 -25.51 -4.38
C VAL A 2 -39.80 -26.01 -5.10
N GLU A 3 -39.97 -26.96 -6.01
CA GLU A 3 -38.88 -27.37 -6.91
C GLU A 3 -38.47 -26.15 -7.73
N ASN A 4 -37.25 -25.66 -7.52
CA ASN A 4 -36.63 -24.72 -8.43
C ASN A 4 -36.39 -25.45 -9.75
N GLN A 5 -37.35 -25.37 -10.68
CA GLN A 5 -37.16 -25.83 -12.04
C GLN A 5 -36.08 -24.96 -12.69
N TYR A 6 -34.91 -25.55 -12.91
CA TYR A 6 -33.83 -24.95 -13.67
C TYR A 6 -34.11 -25.14 -15.16
N THR A 7 -34.72 -24.14 -15.79
CA THR A 7 -35.10 -24.11 -17.20
C THR A 7 -34.18 -23.17 -17.99
N GLU A 8 -34.35 -23.14 -19.31
CA GLU A 8 -33.63 -22.22 -20.21
C GLU A 8 -33.85 -20.74 -19.81
N ASP A 9 -35.01 -20.40 -19.24
CA ASP A 9 -35.33 -19.04 -18.76
C ASP A 9 -34.47 -18.60 -17.57
N ASN A 10 -33.81 -19.54 -16.86
CA ASN A 10 -32.86 -19.21 -15.80
C ASN A 10 -31.47 -18.82 -16.34
N ILE A 11 -31.20 -19.06 -17.62
CA ILE A 11 -29.95 -18.65 -18.28
C ILE A 11 -30.10 -17.22 -18.80
N ARG A 12 -29.59 -16.25 -18.04
CA ARG A 12 -29.64 -14.83 -18.40
C ARG A 12 -28.27 -14.32 -18.86
N SER A 13 -28.24 -13.72 -20.05
CA SER A 13 -27.12 -12.87 -20.47
C SER A 13 -27.35 -11.45 -19.97
N LEU A 14 -26.36 -10.87 -19.29
CA LEU A 14 -26.42 -9.50 -18.79
C LEU A 14 -25.69 -8.56 -19.74
N ASP A 15 -26.28 -7.39 -19.98
CA ASP A 15 -25.53 -6.32 -20.65
C ASP A 15 -24.37 -5.85 -19.77
N TRP A 16 -23.30 -5.32 -20.37
CA TRP A 16 -22.07 -5.02 -19.65
C TRP A 16 -22.28 -4.09 -18.44
N LYS A 17 -23.13 -3.07 -18.58
CA LYS A 17 -23.45 -2.12 -17.51
C LYS A 17 -24.26 -2.78 -16.40
N GLU A 18 -25.18 -3.69 -16.75
CA GLU A 18 -25.94 -4.46 -15.77
C GLU A 18 -25.00 -5.38 -14.99
N HIS A 19 -24.08 -6.06 -15.67
CA HIS A 19 -23.11 -6.93 -15.03
C HIS A 19 -22.18 -6.17 -14.08
N ILE A 20 -21.64 -5.02 -14.52
CA ILE A 20 -20.80 -4.16 -13.66
C ILE A 20 -21.57 -3.69 -12.43
N ARG A 21 -22.81 -3.21 -12.60
CA ARG A 21 -23.63 -2.71 -11.47
C ARG A 21 -24.08 -3.83 -10.53
N LEU A 22 -24.32 -5.04 -11.03
CA LEU A 22 -24.68 -6.20 -10.22
C LEU A 22 -23.49 -6.76 -9.44
N ARG A 23 -22.28 -6.71 -10.03
CA ARG A 23 -21.04 -7.24 -9.46
C ARG A 23 -19.91 -6.20 -9.45
N PRO A 24 -20.10 -5.04 -8.79
CA PRO A 24 -19.14 -3.94 -8.84
C PRO A 24 -17.77 -4.35 -8.30
N GLY A 25 -17.75 -5.21 -7.27
CA GLY A 25 -16.49 -5.58 -6.64
C GLY A 25 -15.53 -6.38 -7.51
N MET A 26 -16.00 -7.01 -8.59
CA MET A 26 -15.11 -7.63 -9.58
C MET A 26 -14.29 -6.60 -10.37
N TYR A 27 -14.78 -5.37 -10.49
CA TYR A 27 -14.17 -4.32 -11.30
C TYR A 27 -13.37 -3.34 -10.45
N ILE A 28 -13.92 -2.94 -9.30
CA ILE A 28 -13.37 -1.87 -8.45
C ILE A 28 -12.94 -2.35 -7.05
N GLY A 29 -13.01 -3.65 -6.76
CA GLY A 29 -12.63 -4.20 -5.46
C GLY A 29 -13.69 -3.99 -4.38
N LYS A 30 -13.28 -3.73 -3.14
CA LYS A 30 -14.20 -3.58 -2.02
C LYS A 30 -15.11 -2.35 -2.22
N LEU A 31 -16.42 -2.54 -2.12
CA LEU A 31 -17.34 -1.42 -1.92
C LEU A 31 -17.10 -0.84 -0.52
N GLY A 32 -17.11 0.48 -0.38
CA GLY A 32 -16.92 1.12 0.92
C GLY A 32 -17.41 2.56 0.96
N ASP A 33 -17.48 3.07 2.19
CA ASP A 33 -17.99 4.40 2.53
C ASP A 33 -16.91 5.50 2.47
N GLY A 34 -15.68 5.12 2.12
CA GLY A 34 -14.53 6.00 2.01
C GLY A 34 -13.65 6.02 3.26
N SER A 35 -13.95 5.20 4.27
CA SER A 35 -13.12 5.03 5.48
C SER A 35 -11.79 4.33 5.21
N SER A 36 -11.66 3.58 4.11
CA SER A 36 -10.42 2.90 3.71
C SER A 36 -9.91 3.36 2.35
N ALA A 37 -8.58 3.48 2.21
CA ALA A 37 -7.95 3.96 0.97
C ALA A 37 -8.12 3.02 -0.23
N ASP A 38 -8.45 1.74 0.01
CA ASP A 38 -8.74 0.74 -1.01
C ASP A 38 -10.24 0.62 -1.35
N ASP A 39 -11.09 1.47 -0.76
CA ASP A 39 -12.51 1.51 -1.10
C ASP A 39 -12.70 1.93 -2.56
N GLY A 40 -13.61 1.23 -3.24
CA GLY A 40 -13.80 1.34 -4.68
C GLY A 40 -14.18 2.73 -5.19
N ILE A 41 -14.69 3.62 -4.32
CA ILE A 41 -14.92 5.03 -4.67
C ILE A 41 -13.62 5.75 -5.09
N TYR A 42 -12.48 5.43 -4.45
CA TYR A 42 -11.18 6.00 -4.79
C TYR A 42 -10.64 5.36 -6.08
N ILE A 43 -10.95 4.09 -6.32
CA ILE A 43 -10.62 3.41 -7.57
C ILE A 43 -11.32 4.07 -8.76
N LEU A 44 -12.57 4.55 -8.61
CA LEU A 44 -13.24 5.30 -9.68
C LEU A 44 -12.45 6.56 -10.08
N ILE A 45 -11.93 7.30 -9.11
CA ILE A 45 -11.09 8.48 -9.35
C ILE A 45 -9.80 8.05 -10.07
N LYS A 46 -9.15 7.00 -9.54
CA LYS A 46 -7.91 6.44 -10.06
C LYS A 46 -8.02 6.06 -11.54
N GLU A 47 -9.08 5.36 -11.94
CA GLU A 47 -9.28 4.91 -13.33
C GLU A 47 -9.43 6.06 -14.33
N VAL A 48 -9.94 7.23 -13.89
CA VAL A 48 -10.01 8.41 -14.75
C VAL A 48 -8.66 9.12 -14.80
N ILE A 49 -7.97 9.27 -13.66
CA ILE A 49 -6.64 9.88 -13.59
C ILE A 49 -5.62 9.06 -14.39
N ASP A 50 -5.64 7.74 -14.29
CA ASP A 50 -4.72 6.85 -15.01
C ASP A 50 -4.73 7.10 -16.52
N ASN A 51 -5.90 7.37 -17.13
CA ASN A 51 -5.96 7.72 -18.55
C ASN A 51 -5.34 9.09 -18.85
N SER A 52 -5.48 10.05 -17.95
CA SER A 52 -4.82 11.35 -18.06
C SER A 52 -3.30 11.24 -17.88
N ILE A 53 -2.84 10.32 -17.02
CA ILE A 53 -1.41 10.00 -16.86
C ILE A 53 -0.84 9.32 -18.10
N ASP A 54 -1.59 8.43 -18.75
CA ASP A 54 -1.16 7.81 -20.00
C ASP A 54 -0.89 8.87 -21.09
N GLU A 55 -1.71 9.93 -21.18
CA GLU A 55 -1.45 11.06 -22.09
C GLU A 55 -0.15 11.79 -21.74
N TYR A 56 0.10 12.04 -20.44
CA TYR A 56 1.35 12.67 -19.96
C TYR A 56 2.57 11.82 -20.31
N VAL A 57 2.52 10.51 -20.05
CA VAL A 57 3.61 9.57 -20.34
C VAL A 57 3.92 9.52 -21.84
N MET A 58 2.92 9.78 -22.70
CA MET A 58 3.11 9.95 -24.14
C MET A 58 3.61 11.35 -24.55
N GLY A 59 3.96 12.20 -23.60
CA GLY A 59 4.48 13.55 -23.82
C GLY A 59 3.41 14.61 -24.07
N ASN A 60 2.14 14.34 -23.74
CA ASN A 60 1.03 15.25 -24.02
C ASN A 60 0.35 15.73 -22.73
N GLY A 61 0.19 17.05 -22.61
CA GLY A 61 -0.29 17.68 -21.39
C GLY A 61 0.75 17.61 -20.28
N LYS A 62 0.77 18.63 -19.42
CA LYS A 62 1.65 18.67 -18.22
C LYS A 62 0.88 18.97 -16.94
N THR A 63 -0.43 19.13 -17.07
CA THR A 63 -1.31 19.55 -16.00
C THR A 63 -2.56 18.69 -16.03
N ILE A 64 -2.92 18.17 -14.86
CA ILE A 64 -4.20 17.51 -14.62
C ILE A 64 -4.89 18.28 -13.50
N GLU A 65 -6.11 18.74 -13.74
CA GLU A 65 -6.93 19.40 -12.74
C GLU A 65 -7.92 18.37 -12.18
N VAL A 66 -7.94 18.24 -10.85
CA VAL A 66 -8.84 17.36 -10.10
C VAL A 66 -9.65 18.24 -9.16
N SER A 67 -10.97 18.12 -9.21
CA SER A 67 -11.86 18.77 -8.24
C SER A 67 -12.87 17.78 -7.71
N ILE A 68 -12.98 17.77 -6.38
CA ILE A 68 -13.97 16.97 -5.66
C ILE A 68 -14.78 17.95 -4.81
N ARG A 69 -16.08 18.05 -5.08
CA ARG A 69 -17.04 18.84 -4.30
C ARG A 69 -18.17 17.91 -3.88
N ASP A 70 -18.25 17.64 -2.58
CA ASP A 70 -19.09 16.59 -1.99
C ASP A 70 -18.85 15.24 -2.68
N LYS A 71 -19.82 14.74 -3.45
CA LYS A 71 -19.75 13.48 -4.19
C LYS A 71 -19.41 13.66 -5.67
N LYS A 72 -19.32 14.90 -6.16
CA LYS A 72 -19.06 15.21 -7.56
C LYS A 72 -17.56 15.34 -7.81
N VAL A 73 -17.04 14.45 -8.66
CA VAL A 73 -15.64 14.43 -9.08
C VAL A 73 -15.54 15.01 -10.48
N THR A 74 -14.55 15.84 -10.74
CA THR A 74 -14.21 16.37 -12.07
C THR A 74 -12.72 16.28 -12.29
N ILE A 75 -12.30 15.66 -13.39
CA ILE A 75 -10.90 15.48 -13.77
C ILE A 75 -10.72 16.01 -15.20
N ARG A 76 -9.71 16.85 -15.41
CA ARG A 76 -9.40 17.48 -16.70
C ARG A 76 -7.90 17.37 -16.95
N ASP A 77 -7.50 16.66 -18.00
CA ASP A 77 -6.10 16.71 -18.49
C ASP A 77 -5.88 17.89 -19.45
N HIS A 78 -4.70 18.07 -20.01
CA HIS A 78 -4.51 18.96 -21.17
C HIS A 78 -3.74 18.24 -22.27
N GLY A 79 -4.10 16.96 -22.46
CA GLY A 79 -3.50 16.06 -23.44
C GLY A 79 -3.99 16.30 -24.87
N ARG A 80 -4.01 15.26 -25.69
CA ARG A 80 -4.46 15.37 -27.11
C ARG A 80 -5.97 15.43 -27.26
N GLY A 81 -6.70 14.88 -26.28
CA GLY A 81 -8.13 14.64 -26.39
C GLY A 81 -8.46 13.35 -27.14
N ILE A 82 -9.49 12.64 -26.67
CA ILE A 82 -10.03 11.45 -27.33
C ILE A 82 -10.52 11.84 -28.74
N PRO A 83 -10.25 11.05 -29.79
CA PRO A 83 -10.84 11.26 -31.11
C PRO A 83 -12.36 11.45 -31.02
N LEU A 84 -12.88 12.55 -31.59
CA LEU A 84 -14.25 13.00 -31.33
C LEU A 84 -15.31 11.95 -31.69
N GLY A 85 -15.14 11.22 -32.80
CA GLY A 85 -16.03 10.12 -33.20
C GLY A 85 -15.97 8.87 -32.31
N LYS A 86 -15.05 8.82 -31.33
CA LYS A 86 -14.86 7.69 -30.41
C LYS A 86 -15.10 8.02 -28.94
N VAL A 87 -15.52 9.24 -28.62
CA VAL A 87 -15.76 9.69 -27.23
C VAL A 87 -16.72 8.76 -26.49
N ILE A 88 -17.87 8.45 -27.10
CA ILE A 88 -18.88 7.55 -26.52
C ILE A 88 -18.34 6.12 -26.41
N ASP A 89 -17.78 5.58 -27.50
CA ASP A 89 -17.22 4.22 -27.54
C ASP A 89 -16.18 3.99 -26.42
N CYS A 90 -15.34 4.98 -26.15
CA CYS A 90 -14.33 4.94 -25.10
C CYS A 90 -14.89 4.85 -23.67
N VAL A 91 -16.18 5.09 -23.45
CA VAL A 91 -16.82 5.04 -22.12
C VAL A 91 -18.05 4.14 -22.04
N SER A 92 -18.56 3.61 -23.18
CA SER A 92 -19.77 2.79 -23.22
C SER A 92 -19.63 1.46 -23.97
N LYS A 93 -18.47 1.17 -24.57
CA LYS A 93 -18.16 -0.14 -25.18
C LYS A 93 -17.01 -0.83 -24.47
N ILE A 94 -17.26 -2.03 -23.94
CA ILE A 94 -16.24 -2.89 -23.32
C ILE A 94 -15.19 -3.29 -24.37
N ASN A 95 -13.97 -3.57 -23.93
CA ASN A 95 -12.84 -3.96 -24.80
C ASN A 95 -12.49 -2.91 -25.88
N THR A 96 -12.89 -1.65 -25.67
CA THR A 96 -12.56 -0.54 -26.57
C THR A 96 -11.51 0.35 -25.92
N GLY A 97 -10.34 0.45 -26.56
CA GLY A 97 -9.25 1.33 -26.14
C GLY A 97 -8.13 1.37 -27.17
N ALA A 98 -7.32 2.44 -27.16
CA ALA A 98 -6.14 2.57 -28.03
C ALA A 98 -4.90 1.86 -27.46
N LYS A 99 -5.05 1.11 -26.36
CA LYS A 99 -3.93 0.60 -25.55
C LYS A 99 -3.31 -0.71 -26.06
N TYR A 100 -3.79 -1.26 -27.17
CA TYR A 100 -3.39 -2.59 -27.66
C TYR A 100 -2.10 -2.61 -28.50
N ASP A 101 -1.78 -1.50 -29.21
CA ASP A 101 -0.75 -1.54 -30.26
C ASP A 101 0.56 -0.79 -29.94
N SER A 102 0.63 0.03 -28.89
CA SER A 102 1.85 0.81 -28.57
C SER A 102 2.64 0.18 -27.42
N LYS A 103 3.97 0.08 -27.58
CA LYS A 103 4.88 -0.37 -26.49
C LYS A 103 4.74 0.47 -25.21
N ALA A 104 4.41 1.76 -25.35
CA ALA A 104 4.16 2.64 -24.20
C ALA A 104 2.87 2.26 -23.46
N PHE A 105 1.81 1.89 -24.18
CA PHE A 105 0.55 1.45 -23.58
C PHE A 105 0.65 0.05 -22.95
N LYS A 106 1.52 -0.82 -23.44
CA LYS A 106 1.77 -2.14 -22.84
C LYS A 106 2.40 -2.08 -21.44
N LYS A 107 3.00 -0.94 -21.08
CA LYS A 107 3.55 -0.63 -19.75
C LYS A 107 2.59 0.20 -18.88
N SER A 108 1.31 0.29 -19.26
CA SER A 108 0.25 0.88 -18.44
C SER A 108 -0.41 -0.19 -17.57
N VAL A 109 -1.01 0.20 -16.44
CA VAL A 109 -1.75 -0.69 -15.53
C VAL A 109 -3.18 -0.96 -16.04
N GLY A 110 -3.68 -0.14 -16.98
CA GLY A 110 -5.05 -0.14 -17.48
C GLY A 110 -5.28 -1.02 -18.71
N LEU A 111 -4.79 -2.27 -18.71
CA LEU A 111 -4.78 -3.15 -19.89
C LEU A 111 -6.14 -3.73 -20.30
N ASN A 112 -7.12 -3.76 -19.40
CA ASN A 112 -8.40 -4.43 -19.68
C ASN A 112 -9.39 -3.55 -20.45
N GLY A 113 -9.15 -2.23 -20.57
CA GLY A 113 -10.06 -1.31 -21.27
C GLY A 113 -11.42 -1.08 -20.58
N VAL A 114 -11.59 -1.57 -19.34
CA VAL A 114 -12.87 -1.51 -18.60
C VAL A 114 -12.97 -0.33 -17.62
N GLY A 115 -11.85 0.25 -17.18
CA GLY A 115 -11.79 1.26 -16.10
C GLY A 115 -12.86 2.37 -16.17
N THR A 116 -12.78 3.23 -17.18
CA THR A 116 -13.75 4.35 -17.35
C THR A 116 -15.17 3.87 -17.65
N LYS A 117 -15.36 2.65 -18.19
CA LYS A 117 -16.69 2.07 -18.40
C LYS A 117 -17.29 1.69 -17.05
N ALA A 118 -16.49 1.15 -16.13
CA ALA A 118 -16.92 0.91 -14.76
C ALA A 118 -17.30 2.22 -14.06
N VAL A 119 -16.51 3.29 -14.24
CA VAL A 119 -16.87 4.63 -13.71
C VAL A 119 -18.21 5.10 -14.28
N ASN A 120 -18.43 4.97 -15.58
CA ASN A 120 -19.68 5.34 -16.23
C ASN A 120 -20.88 4.53 -15.69
N ALA A 121 -20.75 3.20 -15.62
CA ALA A 121 -21.83 2.32 -15.16
C ALA A 121 -22.15 2.48 -13.65
N LEU A 122 -21.14 2.78 -12.83
CA LEU A 122 -21.27 2.92 -11.36
C LEU A 122 -21.57 4.35 -10.90
N SER A 123 -21.89 5.25 -11.84
CA SER A 123 -22.23 6.65 -11.54
C SER A 123 -23.69 6.94 -11.84
N SER A 124 -24.36 7.68 -10.94
CA SER A 124 -25.70 8.22 -11.19
C SER A 124 -25.67 9.38 -12.19
N TYR A 125 -24.51 10.04 -12.33
CA TYR A 125 -24.24 11.01 -13.39
C TYR A 125 -22.83 10.84 -13.89
N PHE A 126 -22.65 10.75 -15.20
CA PHE A 126 -21.34 10.73 -15.85
C PHE A 126 -21.36 11.62 -17.09
N LYS A 127 -20.36 12.47 -17.24
CA LYS A 127 -20.17 13.37 -18.37
C LYS A 127 -18.75 13.26 -18.86
N ILE A 128 -18.60 13.11 -20.17
CA ILE A 128 -17.30 13.19 -20.84
C ILE A 128 -17.34 14.25 -21.93
N GLN A 129 -16.27 15.04 -21.99
CA GLN A 129 -16.05 16.02 -23.03
C GLN A 129 -14.63 15.86 -23.56
N SER A 130 -14.47 15.79 -24.87
CA SER A 130 -13.17 15.84 -25.53
C SER A 130 -13.09 17.09 -26.38
N VAL A 131 -11.99 17.82 -26.27
CA VAL A 131 -11.65 18.96 -27.12
C VAL A 131 -10.42 18.62 -27.94
N ARG A 132 -10.57 18.64 -29.25
CA ARG A 132 -9.53 18.26 -30.21
C ARG A 132 -9.78 18.97 -31.54
N ASP A 133 -8.71 19.44 -32.19
CA ASP A 133 -8.77 20.10 -33.50
C ASP A 133 -9.81 21.25 -33.53
N GLU A 134 -9.80 22.10 -32.49
CA GLU A 134 -10.73 23.25 -32.28
C GLU A 134 -12.21 22.87 -32.25
N GLN A 135 -12.51 21.59 -32.05
CA GLN A 135 -13.85 21.04 -31.95
C GLN A 135 -14.04 20.35 -30.59
N SER A 136 -15.29 20.28 -30.15
CA SER A 136 -15.70 19.64 -28.90
C SER A 136 -16.77 18.58 -29.19
N LYS A 137 -16.63 17.43 -28.54
CA LYS A 137 -17.68 16.40 -28.45
C LYS A 137 -17.99 16.13 -26.99
N LEU A 138 -19.28 16.14 -26.64
CA LEU A 138 -19.77 15.96 -25.29
C LEU A 138 -20.83 14.87 -25.27
N ALA A 139 -20.77 14.01 -24.26
CA ALA A 139 -21.81 13.01 -24.00
C ALA A 139 -22.06 12.90 -22.49
N GLU A 140 -23.32 12.71 -22.12
CA GLU A 140 -23.76 12.53 -20.74
C GLU A 140 -24.50 11.20 -20.61
N PHE A 141 -24.34 10.57 -19.46
CA PHE A 141 -24.82 9.25 -19.15
C PHE A 141 -25.38 9.20 -17.73
N GLU A 142 -26.33 8.30 -17.52
CA GLU A 142 -26.86 7.89 -16.22
C GLU A 142 -26.79 6.37 -16.13
N ASN A 143 -26.12 5.83 -15.12
CA ASN A 143 -25.98 4.38 -14.91
C ASN A 143 -25.42 3.63 -16.14
N GLY A 144 -24.53 4.27 -16.90
CA GLY A 144 -23.95 3.74 -18.15
C GLY A 144 -24.84 3.87 -19.40
N VAL A 145 -26.04 4.43 -19.28
CA VAL A 145 -26.97 4.69 -20.39
C VAL A 145 -26.80 6.13 -20.86
N ILE A 146 -26.65 6.33 -22.17
CA ILE A 146 -26.52 7.68 -22.73
C ILE A 146 -27.84 8.44 -22.59
N ILE A 147 -27.78 9.65 -22.06
CA ILE A 147 -28.93 10.55 -21.90
C ILE A 147 -28.78 11.80 -22.77
N ASN A 148 -27.55 12.13 -23.18
CA ASN A 148 -27.27 13.26 -24.06
C ASN A 148 -26.07 12.93 -24.95
N ASP A 149 -26.26 13.12 -26.27
CA ASP A 149 -25.22 13.03 -27.27
C ASP A 149 -25.14 14.36 -28.04
N ALA A 150 -24.36 15.31 -27.50
CA ALA A 150 -24.26 16.63 -28.12
C ALA A 150 -23.52 16.53 -29.46
N PRO A 151 -23.95 17.27 -30.51
CA PRO A 151 -23.24 17.28 -31.78
C PRO A 151 -21.79 17.77 -31.62
N ILE A 152 -20.95 17.46 -32.62
CA ILE A 152 -19.60 18.04 -32.66
C ILE A 152 -19.73 19.51 -33.01
N GLU A 153 -19.17 20.38 -32.17
CA GLU A 153 -19.25 21.84 -32.34
C GLU A 153 -17.86 22.48 -32.25
N SER A 154 -17.68 23.61 -32.93
CA SER A 154 -16.47 24.42 -32.79
C SER A 154 -16.32 24.98 -31.38
N THR A 155 -15.11 25.03 -30.85
CA THR A 155 -14.83 25.59 -29.52
C THR A 155 -13.49 26.30 -29.47
N THR A 156 -13.39 27.31 -28.59
CA THR A 156 -12.13 27.98 -28.22
C THR A 156 -11.49 27.38 -26.97
N SER A 157 -12.08 26.32 -26.42
CA SER A 157 -11.55 25.62 -25.25
C SER A 157 -10.19 25.00 -25.55
N ARG A 158 -9.33 24.91 -24.53
CA ARG A 158 -8.04 24.20 -24.67
C ARG A 158 -8.28 22.71 -24.92
N LYS A 159 -7.41 22.09 -25.73
CA LYS A 159 -7.43 20.65 -26.06
C LYS A 159 -7.28 19.74 -24.84
N GLY A 160 -7.81 18.52 -24.94
CA GLY A 160 -7.73 17.48 -23.93
C GLY A 160 -9.10 16.90 -23.56
N THR A 161 -9.14 16.05 -22.53
CA THR A 161 -10.37 15.42 -22.05
C THR A 161 -10.80 15.96 -20.69
N LYS A 162 -12.12 16.08 -20.47
CA LYS A 162 -12.76 16.39 -19.19
C LYS A 162 -13.76 15.28 -18.86
N VAL A 163 -13.66 14.72 -17.67
CA VAL A 163 -14.62 13.75 -17.14
C VAL A 163 -15.20 14.29 -15.84
N THR A 164 -16.52 14.26 -15.70
CA THR A 164 -17.23 14.62 -14.48
C THR A 164 -18.16 13.48 -14.11
N PHE A 165 -18.14 13.02 -12.86
CA PHE A 165 -19.04 11.95 -12.42
C PHE A 165 -19.47 12.10 -10.96
N VAL A 166 -20.58 11.42 -10.62
CA VAL A 166 -21.11 11.28 -9.26
C VAL A 166 -21.35 9.80 -9.02
N PRO A 167 -20.61 9.14 -8.11
CA PRO A 167 -20.84 7.72 -7.81
C PRO A 167 -22.26 7.48 -7.31
N ASP A 168 -22.85 6.37 -7.73
CA ASP A 168 -24.25 6.06 -7.44
C ASP A 168 -24.47 5.67 -5.97
N ASN A 169 -25.23 6.49 -5.23
CA ASN A 169 -25.56 6.24 -3.83
C ASN A 169 -26.36 4.95 -3.61
N THR A 170 -27.05 4.42 -4.63
CA THR A 170 -27.76 3.13 -4.50
C THR A 170 -26.80 1.94 -4.45
N ILE A 171 -25.56 2.12 -4.95
CA ILE A 171 -24.51 1.10 -4.94
C ILE A 171 -23.57 1.30 -3.75
N PHE A 172 -23.11 2.53 -3.53
CA PHE A 172 -22.11 2.84 -2.49
C PHE A 172 -22.70 3.25 -1.14
N GLY A 173 -24.03 3.41 -1.05
CA GLY A 173 -24.69 3.88 0.15
C GLY A 173 -24.28 5.32 0.52
N ASN A 174 -24.14 5.57 1.82
CA ASN A 174 -23.66 6.87 2.30
C ASN A 174 -22.14 6.85 2.43
N PHE A 175 -21.44 7.48 1.49
CA PHE A 175 -19.98 7.59 1.48
C PHE A 175 -19.52 9.05 1.48
N ARG A 176 -18.25 9.26 1.82
CA ARG A 176 -17.55 10.54 1.66
C ARG A 176 -16.13 10.33 1.19
N PHE A 177 -15.60 11.26 0.40
CA PHE A 177 -14.19 11.27 0.05
C PHE A 177 -13.38 11.92 1.18
N LEU A 178 -12.35 11.23 1.67
CA LEU A 178 -11.37 11.77 2.60
C LEU A 178 -10.21 12.35 1.81
N ASN A 179 -9.94 13.65 2.01
CA ASN A 179 -8.87 14.36 1.29
C ASN A 179 -7.51 13.70 1.48
N GLU A 180 -7.19 13.23 2.69
CA GLU A 180 -5.91 12.57 2.98
C GLU A 180 -5.60 11.40 2.01
N TYR A 181 -6.60 10.57 1.71
CA TYR A 181 -6.42 9.44 0.78
C TYR A 181 -6.29 9.90 -0.67
N VAL A 182 -7.05 10.92 -1.07
CA VAL A 182 -6.95 11.51 -2.41
C VAL A 182 -5.59 12.15 -2.60
N GLU A 183 -5.17 13.02 -1.69
CA GLU A 183 -3.89 13.73 -1.74
C GLU A 183 -2.71 12.77 -1.77
N LYS A 184 -2.72 11.74 -0.93
CA LYS A 184 -1.69 10.69 -0.94
C LYS A 184 -1.60 9.97 -2.28
N MET A 185 -2.76 9.68 -2.90
CA MET A 185 -2.81 9.10 -4.24
C MET A 185 -2.25 10.07 -5.30
N LEU A 186 -2.62 11.35 -5.26
CA LEU A 186 -2.14 12.36 -6.21
C LEU A 186 -0.64 12.63 -6.09
N TRP A 187 -0.11 12.62 -4.87
CA TRP A 187 1.33 12.70 -4.61
C TRP A 187 2.08 11.53 -5.25
N ASN A 188 1.59 10.30 -5.10
CA ASN A 188 2.19 9.14 -5.76
C ASN A 188 2.28 9.33 -7.28
N TYR A 189 1.25 9.86 -7.93
CA TYR A 189 1.32 10.16 -9.37
C TYR A 189 2.40 11.19 -9.69
N CYS A 190 2.54 12.25 -8.90
CA CYS A 190 3.57 13.27 -9.10
C CYS A 190 4.98 12.70 -8.92
N TYR A 191 5.21 11.88 -7.89
CA TYR A 191 6.51 11.24 -7.65
C TYR A 191 6.91 10.27 -8.77
N LEU A 192 5.93 9.57 -9.33
CA LEU A 192 6.17 8.57 -10.38
C LEU A 192 6.24 9.20 -11.78
N ASN A 193 5.87 10.47 -11.91
CA ASN A 193 5.86 11.21 -13.17
C ASN A 193 6.48 12.60 -12.98
N PRO A 194 7.80 12.70 -12.74
CA PRO A 194 8.48 13.99 -12.58
C PRO A 194 8.16 14.95 -13.72
N GLY A 195 7.83 16.20 -13.38
CA GLY A 195 7.38 17.22 -14.34
C GLY A 195 5.87 17.33 -14.54
N LEU A 196 5.08 16.36 -14.07
CA LEU A 196 3.62 16.44 -14.04
C LEU A 196 3.18 17.38 -12.91
N THR A 197 2.25 18.27 -13.22
CA THR A 197 1.52 19.06 -12.22
C THR A 197 0.11 18.50 -12.05
N ILE A 198 -0.30 18.21 -10.83
CA ILE A 198 -1.70 17.96 -10.51
C ILE A 198 -2.23 19.13 -9.68
N VAL A 199 -3.36 19.71 -10.06
CA VAL A 199 -4.03 20.77 -9.30
C VAL A 199 -5.29 20.17 -8.67
N TYR A 200 -5.28 19.98 -7.35
CA TYR A 200 -6.40 19.41 -6.60
C TYR A 200 -7.13 20.50 -5.82
N ASN A 201 -8.38 20.78 -6.18
CA ASN A 201 -9.20 21.80 -5.52
C ASN A 201 -8.51 23.17 -5.33
N GLY A 202 -7.61 23.53 -6.24
CA GLY A 202 -6.83 24.78 -6.23
C GLY A 202 -5.41 24.64 -5.68
N GLU A 203 -5.09 23.55 -5.00
CA GLU A 203 -3.75 23.25 -4.48
C GLU A 203 -2.88 22.52 -5.50
N LYS A 204 -1.61 22.89 -5.57
CA LYS A 204 -0.68 22.38 -6.58
C LYS A 204 0.22 21.28 -6.01
N PHE A 205 0.18 20.12 -6.65
CA PHE A 205 1.01 18.95 -6.39
C PHE A 205 2.04 18.84 -7.52
N TYR A 206 3.32 18.75 -7.16
CA TYR A 206 4.43 18.72 -8.10
C TYR A 206 5.65 18.10 -7.44
N SER A 207 6.31 17.20 -8.16
CA SER A 207 7.61 16.64 -7.77
C SER A 207 8.61 16.86 -8.89
N GLU A 208 9.79 17.36 -8.49
CA GLU A 208 10.90 17.61 -9.40
C GLU A 208 11.83 16.39 -9.46
N ASN A 209 12.08 15.75 -8.31
CA ASN A 209 13.04 14.65 -8.19
C ASN A 209 12.38 13.28 -8.01
N GLY A 210 11.08 13.15 -8.24
CA GLY A 210 10.38 11.86 -8.24
C GLY A 210 10.49 11.09 -6.92
N LEU A 211 11.00 9.86 -6.97
CA LEU A 211 11.09 9.00 -5.78
C LEU A 211 12.01 9.56 -4.69
N LYS A 212 12.95 10.46 -5.02
CA LYS A 212 13.74 11.15 -4.02
C LYS A 212 12.86 12.07 -3.16
N ASP A 213 11.98 12.86 -3.79
CA ASP A 213 11.05 13.73 -3.07
C ASP A 213 10.06 12.91 -2.21
N LEU A 214 9.62 11.74 -2.71
CA LEU A 214 8.80 10.81 -1.94
C LEU A 214 9.48 10.43 -0.62
N LEU A 215 10.76 10.05 -0.67
CA LEU A 215 11.50 9.70 0.54
C LEU A 215 11.71 10.92 1.45
N ASP A 216 12.14 12.04 0.90
CA ASP A 216 12.39 13.26 1.67
C ASP A 216 11.13 13.75 2.43
N GLN A 217 9.93 13.52 1.88
CA GLN A 217 8.65 13.89 2.52
C GLN A 217 8.10 12.84 3.50
N ASN A 218 8.50 11.56 3.38
CA ASN A 218 7.92 10.46 4.18
C ASN A 218 8.89 9.88 5.21
N ILE A 219 10.10 10.44 5.34
CA ILE A 219 11.06 10.05 6.36
C ILE A 219 10.92 10.98 7.58
N ASP A 220 10.28 10.49 8.65
CA ASP A 220 10.09 11.24 9.91
C ASP A 220 11.34 11.33 10.79
N SER A 221 12.49 10.85 10.32
CA SER A 221 13.69 10.61 11.13
C SER A 221 14.94 11.16 10.46
N LYS A 222 15.96 11.48 11.26
CA LYS A 222 17.26 11.88 10.68
C LYS A 222 17.80 10.76 9.80
N ILE A 223 18.15 11.09 8.57
CA ILE A 223 18.85 10.18 7.66
C ILE A 223 20.34 10.11 8.02
N VAL A 224 20.95 8.94 7.81
CA VAL A 224 22.38 8.72 8.10
C VAL A 224 23.27 9.35 7.02
N TYR A 225 22.81 9.29 5.77
CA TYR A 225 23.48 9.83 4.59
C TYR A 225 22.43 10.29 3.56
N PRO A 226 22.79 11.16 2.59
CA PRO A 226 21.86 11.67 1.59
C PRO A 226 21.15 10.56 0.81
N VAL A 227 19.90 10.80 0.39
CA VAL A 227 19.15 9.84 -0.43
C VAL A 227 19.91 9.52 -1.71
N MET A 228 20.26 8.25 -1.87
CA MET A 228 20.87 7.74 -3.10
C MET A 228 19.77 7.56 -4.13
N HIS A 229 19.87 8.30 -5.23
CA HIS A 229 18.87 8.32 -6.29
C HIS A 229 19.44 7.74 -7.57
N LEU A 230 18.96 6.56 -7.95
CA LEU A 230 19.44 5.77 -9.06
C LEU A 230 18.34 5.69 -10.11
N LYS A 231 18.65 6.10 -11.35
CA LYS A 231 17.70 6.10 -12.48
C LYS A 231 18.22 5.25 -13.62
N GLY A 232 17.34 4.47 -14.22
CA GLY A 232 17.57 3.70 -15.45
C GLY A 232 16.37 3.76 -16.37
N GLU A 233 16.49 3.11 -17.52
CA GLU A 233 15.33 2.87 -18.38
C GLU A 233 14.38 1.91 -17.66
N ASP A 234 13.11 2.30 -17.52
CA ASP A 234 12.06 1.51 -16.85
C ASP A 234 12.30 1.18 -15.36
N ILE A 235 13.27 1.78 -14.70
CA ILE A 235 13.52 1.59 -13.26
C ILE A 235 13.98 2.89 -12.59
N GLU A 236 13.41 3.18 -11.44
CA GLU A 236 13.84 4.27 -10.57
C GLU A 236 13.90 3.76 -9.12
N VAL A 237 15.00 4.06 -8.44
CA VAL A 237 15.22 3.68 -7.06
C VAL A 237 15.73 4.89 -6.29
N ALA A 238 15.10 5.16 -5.15
CA ALA A 238 15.64 6.05 -4.13
C ALA A 238 15.85 5.24 -2.86
N MET A 239 16.99 5.38 -2.18
CA MET A 239 17.23 4.67 -0.92
C MET A 239 18.12 5.45 0.04
N THR A 240 17.87 5.26 1.34
CA THR A 240 18.72 5.72 2.43
C THR A 240 18.55 4.81 3.65
N HIS A 241 19.27 5.12 4.72
CA HIS A 241 19.06 4.53 6.03
C HIS A 241 18.61 5.60 7.01
N SER A 242 17.58 5.28 7.78
CA SER A 242 17.21 6.07 8.94
C SER A 242 18.18 5.85 10.10
N GLN A 243 18.43 6.91 10.86
CA GLN A 243 19.16 6.85 12.12
C GLN A 243 18.34 6.15 13.22
N LYS A 244 17.01 6.19 13.16
CA LYS A 244 16.10 5.63 14.16
C LYS A 244 15.14 4.61 13.53
N GLY A 245 15.00 3.45 14.15
CA GLY A 245 14.04 2.42 13.73
C GLY A 245 14.72 1.06 13.50
N TYR A 246 13.99 -0.02 13.79
CA TYR A 246 14.54 -1.38 13.72
C TYR A 246 14.06 -2.18 12.50
N GLY A 247 13.10 -1.66 11.73
CA GLY A 247 12.49 -2.33 10.58
C GLY A 247 13.00 -1.87 9.22
N GLU A 248 12.46 -2.47 8.16
CA GLU A 248 12.68 -2.08 6.77
C GLU A 248 11.43 -1.35 6.25
N GLN A 249 11.57 -0.21 5.57
CA GLN A 249 10.44 0.52 5.00
C GLN A 249 10.59 0.62 3.48
N TYR A 250 9.59 0.11 2.74
CA TYR A 250 9.58 0.13 1.28
C TYR A 250 8.34 0.84 0.73
N PHE A 251 8.57 1.72 -0.23
CA PHE A 251 7.55 2.24 -1.13
C PHE A 251 7.74 1.58 -2.49
N SER A 252 6.73 0.87 -2.96
CA SER A 252 6.93 -0.13 -4.01
C SER A 252 5.92 0.06 -5.12
N PHE A 253 6.39 0.23 -6.36
CA PHE A 253 5.54 0.62 -7.48
C PHE A 253 5.82 -0.18 -8.74
N VAL A 254 4.76 -0.50 -9.48
CA VAL A 254 4.82 -1.14 -10.80
C VAL A 254 3.90 -0.39 -11.74
N ASN A 255 4.43 0.20 -12.82
CA ASN A 255 3.66 0.98 -13.80
C ASN A 255 2.79 2.10 -13.17
N GLY A 256 3.21 2.70 -12.06
CA GLY A 256 2.41 3.70 -11.35
C GLY A 256 1.48 3.15 -10.26
N GLN A 257 1.25 1.82 -10.21
CA GLN A 257 0.47 1.18 -9.16
C GLN A 257 1.32 0.99 -7.90
N HIS A 258 0.80 1.42 -6.74
CA HIS A 258 1.42 1.16 -5.45
C HIS A 258 1.14 -0.29 -5.01
N THR A 259 2.18 -1.10 -4.89
CA THR A 259 2.12 -2.49 -4.43
C THR A 259 2.42 -2.54 -2.93
N THR A 260 1.39 -2.36 -2.10
CA THR A 260 1.52 -2.28 -0.63
C THR A 260 2.09 -3.54 0.02
N GLN A 261 1.92 -4.70 -0.62
CA GLN A 261 2.49 -5.98 -0.16
C GLN A 261 3.77 -6.37 -0.92
N GLY A 262 4.31 -5.45 -1.73
CA GLY A 262 5.51 -5.67 -2.53
C GLY A 262 5.30 -6.63 -3.69
N GLY A 263 6.14 -7.67 -3.78
CA GLY A 263 6.12 -8.63 -4.87
C GLY A 263 7.52 -9.03 -5.33
N THR A 264 7.59 -9.65 -6.50
CA THR A 264 8.85 -10.17 -7.08
C THR A 264 9.91 -9.08 -7.26
N HIS A 265 9.52 -7.86 -7.64
CA HIS A 265 10.42 -6.72 -7.83
C HIS A 265 11.05 -6.21 -6.54
N GLN A 266 10.27 -6.06 -5.47
CA GLN A 266 10.78 -5.63 -4.17
C GLN A 266 11.70 -6.70 -3.56
N ALA A 267 11.34 -7.97 -3.68
CA ALA A 267 12.20 -9.07 -3.22
C ALA A 267 13.54 -9.08 -3.97
N ALA A 268 13.51 -8.93 -5.30
CA ALA A 268 14.72 -8.81 -6.11
C ALA A 268 15.57 -7.59 -5.73
N PHE A 269 14.95 -6.44 -5.45
CA PHE A 269 15.67 -5.26 -4.97
C PHE A 269 16.39 -5.51 -3.64
N ARG A 270 15.70 -6.12 -2.66
CA ARG A 270 16.27 -6.48 -1.35
C ARG A 270 17.48 -7.40 -1.48
N GLU A 271 17.40 -8.35 -2.40
CA GLU A 271 18.52 -9.25 -2.71
C GLU A 271 19.69 -8.50 -3.37
N ALA A 272 19.39 -7.69 -4.39
CA ALA A 272 20.37 -7.00 -5.21
C ALA A 272 21.23 -6.01 -4.40
N VAL A 273 20.60 -5.26 -3.49
CA VAL A 273 21.33 -4.35 -2.59
C VAL A 273 22.30 -5.15 -1.72
N VAL A 274 21.87 -6.25 -1.11
CA VAL A 274 22.72 -7.07 -0.25
C VAL A 274 23.92 -7.63 -1.02
N LYS A 275 23.68 -8.17 -2.21
CA LYS A 275 24.74 -8.73 -3.06
C LYS A 275 25.75 -7.65 -3.45
N THR A 276 25.28 -6.50 -3.93
CA THR A 276 26.14 -5.39 -4.37
C THR A 276 26.98 -4.84 -3.23
N ILE A 277 26.42 -4.69 -2.05
CA ILE A 277 27.14 -4.17 -0.88
C ILE A 277 28.20 -5.14 -0.37
N ARG A 278 27.94 -6.46 -0.40
CA ARG A 278 28.95 -7.46 -0.06
C ARG A 278 30.12 -7.45 -1.03
N GLU A 279 29.84 -7.33 -2.33
CA GLU A 279 30.85 -7.23 -3.39
C GLU A 279 31.67 -5.93 -3.23
N PHE A 280 31.00 -4.77 -3.09
CA PHE A 280 31.64 -3.45 -2.97
C PHE A 280 32.63 -3.35 -1.80
N TYR A 281 32.26 -3.83 -0.62
CA TYR A 281 33.15 -3.79 0.56
C TYR A 281 34.07 -5.01 0.69
N GLY A 282 33.91 -6.03 -0.16
CA GLY A 282 34.65 -7.29 -0.04
C GLY A 282 34.41 -8.04 1.28
N LYS A 283 33.29 -7.77 1.97
CA LYS A 283 32.94 -8.38 3.26
C LYS A 283 31.56 -9.01 3.20
N ASN A 284 31.47 -10.26 3.65
CA ASN A 284 30.21 -11.00 3.70
C ASN A 284 29.38 -10.63 4.95
N PHE A 285 28.80 -9.43 4.95
CA PHE A 285 27.87 -9.00 6.01
C PHE A 285 26.59 -9.85 6.00
N ASP A 286 25.94 -9.99 7.16
CA ASP A 286 24.60 -10.57 7.20
C ASP A 286 23.60 -9.66 6.48
N ALA A 287 22.67 -10.27 5.75
CA ALA A 287 21.72 -9.55 4.90
C ALA A 287 20.82 -8.61 5.71
N VAL A 288 20.53 -8.97 6.96
CA VAL A 288 19.72 -8.19 7.90
C VAL A 288 20.46 -6.93 8.36
N ASP A 289 21.79 -6.99 8.51
CA ASP A 289 22.59 -5.83 8.93
C ASP A 289 22.66 -4.76 7.84
N ILE A 290 22.68 -5.19 6.57
CA ILE A 290 22.65 -4.28 5.42
C ILE A 290 21.29 -3.59 5.26
N ARG A 291 20.20 -4.24 5.65
CA ARG A 291 18.84 -3.71 5.47
C ARG A 291 18.27 -3.07 6.73
N GLN A 292 18.93 -3.15 7.87
CA GLN A 292 18.41 -2.61 9.12
C GLN A 292 18.20 -1.09 9.01
N SER A 293 16.97 -0.62 9.28
CA SER A 293 16.58 0.79 9.16
C SER A 293 16.62 1.33 7.71
N ILE A 294 16.61 0.47 6.69
CA ILE A 294 16.55 0.92 5.30
C ILE A 294 15.19 1.57 5.01
N VAL A 295 15.22 2.71 4.33
CA VAL A 295 14.05 3.33 3.74
C VAL A 295 14.29 3.47 2.25
N ALA A 296 13.48 2.80 1.44
CA ALA A 296 13.67 2.76 0.00
C ALA A 296 12.35 2.90 -0.76
N ALA A 297 12.42 3.55 -1.91
CA ALA A 297 11.38 3.59 -2.91
C ALA A 297 11.89 2.91 -4.19
N VAL A 298 11.11 1.97 -4.72
CA VAL A 298 11.42 1.24 -5.96
C VAL A 298 10.23 1.31 -6.90
N SER A 299 10.47 1.78 -8.12
CA SER A 299 9.49 1.79 -9.20
C SER A 299 10.06 1.11 -10.41
N ILE A 300 9.30 0.17 -11.00
CA ILE A 300 9.65 -0.48 -12.26
C ILE A 300 8.53 -0.36 -13.28
N LYS A 301 8.89 -0.40 -14.56
CA LYS A 301 7.93 -0.56 -15.65
C LYS A 301 7.99 -1.98 -16.23
N VAL A 302 6.86 -2.66 -16.23
CA VAL A 302 6.69 -4.05 -16.66
C VAL A 302 5.70 -4.07 -17.84
N ILE A 303 6.01 -4.84 -18.87
CA ILE A 303 5.11 -5.11 -19.99
C ILE A 303 4.11 -6.19 -19.56
N GLU A 304 2.82 -5.90 -19.67
CA GLU A 304 1.75 -6.85 -19.36
C GLU A 304 1.87 -7.44 -17.92
N PRO A 305 1.91 -6.59 -16.86
CA PRO A 305 2.11 -7.05 -15.50
C PRO A 305 0.95 -7.90 -15.00
N VAL A 306 1.28 -8.96 -14.25
CA VAL A 306 0.34 -9.85 -13.59
C VAL A 306 0.45 -9.65 -12.08
N PHE A 307 -0.67 -9.31 -11.45
CA PHE A 307 -0.78 -9.15 -9.99
C PHE A 307 -1.52 -10.36 -9.39
N GLU A 308 -1.23 -10.67 -8.13
CA GLU A 308 -1.88 -11.80 -7.42
C GLU A 308 -3.38 -11.56 -7.20
N SER A 309 -3.82 -10.30 -7.22
CA SER A 309 -5.22 -9.90 -7.01
C SER A 309 -5.60 -8.68 -7.87
N GLN A 310 -6.90 -8.47 -8.03
CA GLN A 310 -7.46 -7.30 -8.71
C GLN A 310 -7.17 -5.98 -7.99
N THR A 311 -6.94 -6.01 -6.67
CA THR A 311 -6.53 -4.83 -5.89
C THR A 311 -5.07 -4.43 -6.19
N LYS A 312 -4.33 -5.25 -6.95
CA LYS A 312 -2.97 -5.00 -7.45
C LYS A 312 -1.98 -4.61 -6.34
N THR A 313 -2.16 -5.21 -5.16
CA THR A 313 -1.33 -4.95 -3.98
C THR A 313 0.01 -5.68 -4.01
N LYS A 314 0.12 -6.75 -4.82
CA LYS A 314 1.33 -7.58 -4.93
C LYS A 314 1.61 -8.01 -6.36
N LEU A 315 2.84 -7.79 -6.84
CA LEU A 315 3.27 -8.23 -8.17
C LEU A 315 3.60 -9.73 -8.18
N GLY A 316 3.02 -10.45 -9.15
CA GLY A 316 3.25 -11.87 -9.40
C GLY A 316 4.07 -12.17 -10.67
N SER A 317 4.31 -11.19 -11.55
CA SER A 317 5.16 -11.38 -12.74
C SER A 317 6.58 -11.79 -12.38
N ASN A 318 7.15 -12.74 -13.13
CA ASN A 318 8.55 -13.16 -12.99
C ASN A 318 9.48 -12.53 -14.03
N GLU A 319 8.93 -12.07 -15.15
CA GLU A 319 9.66 -11.45 -16.27
C GLU A 319 9.24 -9.99 -16.44
N ILE A 320 10.14 -9.15 -16.99
CA ILE A 320 9.84 -7.75 -17.28
C ILE A 320 8.84 -7.59 -18.43
N GLY A 321 8.66 -8.66 -19.21
CA GLY A 321 7.69 -8.81 -20.30
C GLY A 321 7.76 -10.23 -20.87
N PRO A 322 6.76 -10.68 -21.65
CA PRO A 322 6.74 -12.05 -22.19
C PRO A 322 8.00 -12.38 -23.00
N GLY A 323 8.78 -13.39 -22.55
CA GLY A 323 9.99 -13.83 -23.22
C GLY A 323 11.19 -12.90 -23.06
N MET A 324 11.12 -11.94 -22.13
CA MET A 324 12.21 -11.05 -21.78
C MET A 324 12.94 -11.56 -20.52
N VAL A 325 13.97 -10.81 -20.08
CA VAL A 325 14.72 -11.14 -18.86
C VAL A 325 13.80 -11.19 -17.63
N THR A 326 14.21 -12.00 -16.65
CA THR A 326 13.51 -12.05 -15.36
C THR A 326 13.59 -10.68 -14.66
N ILE A 327 12.56 -10.31 -13.91
CA ILE A 327 12.55 -9.10 -13.07
C ILE A 327 13.75 -9.13 -12.11
N ARG A 328 14.08 -10.31 -11.59
CA ARG A 328 15.24 -10.51 -10.73
C ARG A 328 16.55 -10.15 -11.44
N THR A 329 16.78 -10.65 -12.65
CA THR A 329 17.99 -10.34 -13.43
C THR A 329 18.05 -8.84 -13.73
N PHE A 330 16.96 -8.27 -14.25
CA PHE A 330 16.86 -6.85 -14.59
C PHE A 330 17.23 -5.93 -13.42
N ILE A 331 16.64 -6.17 -12.23
CA ILE A 331 16.92 -5.36 -11.03
C ILE A 331 18.33 -5.60 -10.50
N ASN A 332 18.81 -6.85 -10.49
CA ASN A 332 20.16 -7.15 -10.03
C ASN A 332 21.23 -6.45 -10.86
N ASP A 333 21.12 -6.49 -12.19
CA ASP A 333 22.09 -5.86 -13.08
C ASP A 333 22.07 -4.33 -12.91
N PHE A 334 20.87 -3.73 -12.84
CA PHE A 334 20.72 -2.30 -12.61
C PHE A 334 21.33 -1.86 -11.28
N ILE A 335 20.96 -2.50 -10.16
CA ILE A 335 21.46 -2.14 -8.83
C ILE A 335 22.95 -2.38 -8.74
N LYS A 336 23.45 -3.51 -9.23
CA LYS A 336 24.88 -3.82 -9.23
C LYS A 336 25.66 -2.71 -9.90
N THR A 337 25.27 -2.28 -11.10
CA THR A 337 25.99 -1.23 -11.82
C THR A 337 25.79 0.15 -11.19
N GLN A 338 24.56 0.55 -10.90
CA GLN A 338 24.28 1.93 -10.49
C GLN A 338 24.67 2.22 -9.03
N LEU A 339 24.39 1.29 -8.12
CA LEU A 339 24.74 1.47 -6.71
C LEU A 339 26.26 1.40 -6.50
N ASP A 340 26.94 0.46 -7.15
CA ASP A 340 28.41 0.37 -7.10
C ASP A 340 29.07 1.65 -7.61
N ASN A 341 28.66 2.11 -8.80
CA ASN A 341 29.16 3.37 -9.36
C ASN A 341 28.85 4.58 -8.46
N TYR A 342 27.68 4.62 -7.84
CA TYR A 342 27.31 5.71 -6.93
C TYR A 342 28.22 5.74 -5.71
N LEU A 343 28.49 4.59 -5.10
CA LEU A 343 29.34 4.50 -3.91
C LEU A 343 30.81 4.83 -4.22
N HIS A 344 31.32 4.41 -5.38
CA HIS A 344 32.65 4.83 -5.85
C HIS A 344 32.76 6.34 -6.08
N LYS A 345 31.70 6.98 -6.60
CA LYS A 345 31.66 8.43 -6.82
C LYS A 345 31.46 9.24 -5.54
N ASN A 346 30.88 8.64 -4.50
CA ASN A 346 30.50 9.29 -3.26
C ASN A 346 31.14 8.59 -2.05
N PRO A 347 32.47 8.70 -1.85
CA PRO A 347 33.18 7.96 -0.81
C PRO A 347 32.71 8.30 0.61
N GLN A 348 32.28 9.55 0.85
CA GLN A 348 31.71 9.95 2.14
C GLN A 348 30.41 9.18 2.46
N THR A 349 29.52 9.04 1.47
CA THR A 349 28.29 8.24 1.62
C THR A 349 28.61 6.77 1.84
N ALA A 350 29.60 6.23 1.11
CA ALA A 350 30.06 4.86 1.31
C ALA A 350 30.59 4.62 2.73
N GLU A 351 31.42 5.51 3.27
CA GLU A 351 31.93 5.40 4.64
C GLU A 351 30.79 5.42 5.68
N LEU A 352 29.84 6.35 5.54
CA LEU A 352 28.67 6.43 6.43
C LEU A 352 27.79 5.19 6.34
N PHE A 353 27.61 4.64 5.12
CA PHE A 353 26.86 3.41 4.92
C PHE A 353 27.56 2.22 5.58
N LEU A 354 28.87 2.05 5.37
CA LEU A 354 29.65 1.01 6.03
C LEU A 354 29.55 1.11 7.56
N LYS A 355 29.67 2.32 8.11
CA LYS A 355 29.54 2.56 9.55
C LYS A 355 28.18 2.10 10.08
N LYS A 356 27.09 2.44 9.37
CA LYS A 356 25.73 2.00 9.73
C LYS A 356 25.59 0.48 9.72
N ILE A 357 26.15 -0.22 8.73
CA ILE A 357 26.13 -1.69 8.67
C ILE A 357 26.90 -2.29 9.85
N ILE A 358 28.06 -1.73 10.21
CA ILE A 358 28.86 -2.20 11.35
C ILE A 358 28.14 -1.95 12.68
N GLU A 359 27.45 -0.83 12.83
CA GLU A 359 26.61 -0.53 13.99
C GLU A 359 25.46 -1.55 14.11
N ALA A 360 24.75 -1.83 13.01
CA ALA A 360 23.73 -2.86 12.92
C ALA A 360 24.26 -4.25 13.31
N GLU A 361 25.41 -4.66 12.77
CA GLU A 361 26.08 -5.92 13.09
C GLU A 361 26.40 -6.02 14.60
N LYS A 362 26.93 -4.95 15.19
CA LYS A 362 27.24 -4.89 16.63
C LYS A 362 25.98 -5.00 17.48
N GLU A 363 24.93 -4.26 17.14
CA GLU A 363 23.64 -4.31 17.82
C GLU A 363 23.04 -5.71 17.76
N ARG A 364 22.99 -6.32 16.58
CA ARG A 364 22.46 -7.68 16.40
C ARG A 364 23.24 -8.71 17.22
N LYS A 365 24.58 -8.67 17.21
CA LYS A 365 25.40 -9.59 18.01
C LYS A 365 25.19 -9.38 19.52
N ALA A 366 25.10 -8.13 19.97
CA ALA A 366 24.79 -7.82 21.36
C ALA A 366 23.40 -8.33 21.76
N LEU A 367 22.40 -8.17 20.88
CA LEU A 367 21.05 -8.68 21.07
C LEU A 367 20.97 -10.20 21.02
N ALA A 368 21.76 -10.88 20.18
CA ALA A 368 21.78 -12.34 20.11
C ALA A 368 22.21 -12.96 21.45
N GLY A 369 23.19 -12.36 22.13
CA GLY A 369 23.59 -12.77 23.48
C GLY A 369 22.45 -12.61 24.50
N VAL A 370 21.76 -11.48 24.46
CA VAL A 370 20.61 -11.19 25.34
C VAL A 370 19.44 -12.13 25.04
N ARG A 371 19.12 -12.36 23.76
CA ARG A 371 18.10 -13.31 23.30
C ARG A 371 18.41 -14.73 23.74
N LYS A 372 19.67 -15.17 23.65
CA LYS A 372 20.08 -16.49 24.13
C LYS A 372 19.83 -16.64 25.63
N LEU A 373 20.26 -15.67 26.43
CA LEU A 373 20.02 -15.64 27.88
C LEU A 373 18.53 -15.58 28.23
N ALA A 374 17.75 -14.78 27.50
CA ALA A 374 16.31 -14.68 27.66
C ALA A 374 15.60 -15.99 27.29
N LYS A 375 15.99 -16.63 26.18
CA LYS A 375 15.47 -17.94 25.75
C LYS A 375 15.87 -19.05 26.70
N GLU A 376 17.06 -18.98 27.30
CA GLU A 376 17.48 -19.90 28.37
C GLU A 376 16.69 -19.66 29.67
N ARG A 377 16.40 -18.40 30.03
CA ARG A 377 15.49 -18.07 31.15
C ARG A 377 14.07 -18.55 30.88
N ALA A 378 13.54 -18.31 29.69
CA ALA A 378 12.23 -18.77 29.25
C ALA A 378 12.15 -20.29 29.17
N LYS A 379 13.20 -20.96 28.67
CA LYS A 379 13.31 -22.44 28.68
C LYS A 379 13.43 -23.02 30.09
N LYS A 380 14.09 -22.32 31.02
CA LYS A 380 14.10 -22.70 32.44
C LYS A 380 12.76 -22.42 33.12
N ALA A 381 12.02 -21.41 32.64
CA ALA A 381 10.65 -21.10 33.02
C ALA A 381 9.60 -21.90 32.24
N ASN A 382 10.01 -22.81 31.32
CA ASN A 382 9.09 -23.57 30.47
C ASN A 382 8.21 -24.47 31.33
N LEU A 383 6.96 -24.04 31.52
CA LEU A 383 5.85 -24.80 30.94
C LEU A 383 4.58 -23.97 30.77
N HIS A 384 4.48 -22.79 31.39
CA HIS A 384 3.34 -21.91 31.19
C HIS A 384 3.81 -20.45 31.22
N ASN A 385 3.61 -19.73 30.12
CA ASN A 385 3.44 -18.28 30.22
C ASN A 385 2.18 -18.04 31.05
N ARG A 386 2.33 -17.99 32.39
CA ARG A 386 1.20 -17.96 33.33
C ARG A 386 0.29 -16.74 33.13
N LYS A 387 0.81 -15.72 32.45
CA LYS A 387 0.11 -14.48 32.08
C LYS A 387 -0.74 -14.64 30.84
N LEU A 388 -0.45 -15.63 29.99
CA LEU A 388 -1.20 -15.90 28.76
C LEU A 388 -2.24 -17.00 28.98
N ARG A 389 -3.52 -16.62 28.84
CA ARG A 389 -4.65 -17.53 28.66
C ARG A 389 -4.99 -17.56 27.18
N ASP A 390 -4.37 -18.49 26.48
CA ASP A 390 -4.39 -18.55 25.02
C ASP A 390 -5.76 -18.98 24.43
N CYS A 391 -5.92 -18.78 23.13
CA CYS A 391 -7.00 -19.33 22.31
C CYS A 391 -6.48 -20.47 21.42
N ARG A 392 -7.41 -21.23 20.83
CA ARG A 392 -7.09 -22.44 20.06
C ARG A 392 -6.68 -22.16 18.62
N ILE A 393 -7.18 -21.07 18.05
CA ILE A 393 -6.93 -20.67 16.67
C ILE A 393 -6.03 -19.44 16.69
N HIS A 394 -5.06 -19.40 15.79
CA HIS A 394 -4.13 -18.28 15.63
C HIS A 394 -4.14 -17.80 14.18
N LEU A 395 -3.79 -16.53 13.96
CA LEU A 395 -3.75 -15.86 12.66
C LEU A 395 -2.87 -16.61 11.64
N ASN A 396 -1.77 -17.19 12.11
CA ASN A 396 -0.80 -17.94 11.30
C ASN A 396 -1.27 -19.36 10.92
N ASN A 397 -2.44 -19.81 11.37
CA ASN A 397 -3.05 -21.04 10.89
C ASN A 397 -3.89 -20.76 9.64
N GLU A 398 -3.23 -20.73 8.48
CA GLU A 398 -3.85 -20.36 7.19
C GLU A 398 -5.04 -21.23 6.78
N LYS A 399 -5.13 -22.47 7.30
CA LYS A 399 -6.20 -23.41 6.98
C LYS A 399 -7.50 -23.15 7.73
N ASN A 400 -7.51 -22.20 8.67
CA ASN A 400 -8.68 -21.93 9.51
C ASN A 400 -9.31 -20.59 9.14
N ASP A 401 -10.55 -20.63 8.67
CA ASP A 401 -11.27 -19.43 8.22
C ASP A 401 -11.48 -18.39 9.33
N ARG A 402 -11.59 -18.85 10.58
CA ARG A 402 -11.78 -17.97 11.76
C ARG A 402 -10.48 -17.32 12.24
N ARG A 403 -9.34 -17.56 11.58
CA ARG A 403 -8.04 -16.98 11.95
C ARG A 403 -8.05 -15.43 11.95
N LEU A 404 -8.89 -14.82 11.12
CA LEU A 404 -9.04 -13.36 11.02
C LEU A 404 -9.87 -12.76 12.18
N GLU A 405 -10.57 -13.59 12.97
CA GLU A 405 -11.30 -13.16 14.17
C GLU A 405 -10.40 -13.13 15.41
N THR A 406 -9.17 -13.66 15.31
CA THR A 406 -8.33 -13.92 16.47
C THR A 406 -7.92 -12.64 17.18
N THR A 407 -8.10 -12.58 18.49
CA THR A 407 -7.91 -11.37 19.30
C THR A 407 -7.13 -11.67 20.57
N LEU A 408 -6.09 -10.91 20.88
CA LEU A 408 -5.41 -10.92 22.17
C LEU A 408 -5.80 -9.67 22.97
N PHE A 409 -6.42 -9.86 24.13
CA PHE A 409 -6.68 -8.79 25.10
C PHE A 409 -5.51 -8.66 26.07
N ILE A 410 -4.86 -7.50 26.12
CA ILE A 410 -3.81 -7.17 27.09
C ILE A 410 -4.48 -6.38 28.22
N THR A 411 -4.50 -6.97 29.42
CA THR A 411 -5.16 -6.38 30.59
C THR A 411 -4.16 -5.88 31.63
N GLU A 412 -4.53 -4.87 32.42
CA GLU A 412 -3.67 -4.31 33.48
C GLU A 412 -3.26 -5.33 34.55
N GLY A 413 -4.13 -6.27 34.89
CA GLY A 413 -3.89 -7.25 35.93
C GLY A 413 -4.86 -8.43 35.91
N ASP A 414 -4.71 -9.33 36.89
CA ASP A 414 -5.47 -10.59 36.94
C ASP A 414 -6.96 -10.41 37.22
N SER A 415 -7.39 -9.28 37.79
CA SER A 415 -8.81 -8.97 38.00
C SER A 415 -9.54 -8.82 36.66
N ALA A 416 -9.10 -7.88 35.83
CA ALA A 416 -9.63 -7.67 34.49
C ALA A 416 -9.44 -8.91 33.60
N SER A 417 -8.29 -9.58 33.68
CA SER A 417 -8.04 -10.83 32.93
C SER A 417 -9.05 -11.92 33.30
N GLY A 418 -9.39 -12.04 34.59
CA GLY A 418 -10.36 -12.98 35.11
C GLY A 418 -11.77 -12.75 34.56
N SER A 419 -12.19 -11.49 34.49
CA SER A 419 -13.49 -11.10 33.92
C SER A 419 -13.59 -11.45 32.44
N ILE A 420 -12.61 -11.04 31.61
CA ILE A 420 -12.60 -11.35 30.18
C ILE A 420 -12.52 -12.86 29.95
N THR A 421 -11.71 -13.58 30.72
CA THR A 421 -11.55 -15.03 30.55
C THR A 421 -12.86 -15.79 30.68
N LYS A 422 -13.76 -15.35 31.57
CA LYS A 422 -15.03 -16.06 31.82
C LYS A 422 -16.02 -15.97 30.66
N VAL A 423 -15.93 -14.91 29.86
CA VAL A 423 -16.92 -14.61 28.81
C VAL A 423 -16.38 -14.74 27.38
N ARG A 424 -15.06 -14.88 27.21
CA ARG A 424 -14.41 -14.94 25.89
C ARG A 424 -14.79 -16.19 25.08
N ASP A 425 -14.76 -16.09 23.75
CA ASP A 425 -14.70 -17.27 22.88
C ASP A 425 -13.28 -17.87 22.95
N VAL A 426 -13.15 -19.03 23.61
CA VAL A 426 -11.86 -19.74 23.78
C VAL A 426 -11.21 -20.16 22.46
N ASN A 427 -11.96 -20.18 21.35
CA ASN A 427 -11.40 -20.53 20.05
C ASN A 427 -10.59 -19.37 19.45
N THR A 428 -11.06 -18.13 19.57
CA THR A 428 -10.48 -16.98 18.86
C THR A 428 -9.94 -15.88 19.77
N GLN A 429 -10.35 -15.81 21.03
CA GLN A 429 -9.98 -14.72 21.93
C GLN A 429 -9.02 -15.20 23.01
N ALA A 430 -7.84 -14.62 23.13
CA ALA A 430 -6.84 -14.87 24.17
C ALA A 430 -6.73 -13.67 25.12
N VAL A 431 -6.18 -13.89 26.31
CA VAL A 431 -5.98 -12.84 27.32
C VAL A 431 -4.56 -12.89 27.86
N PHE A 432 -3.88 -11.74 27.94
CA PHE A 432 -2.57 -11.57 28.53
C PHE A 432 -2.65 -10.59 29.71
N SER A 433 -2.31 -11.03 30.92
CA SER A 433 -2.30 -10.16 32.11
C SER A 433 -0.93 -9.54 32.37
N LEU A 434 -0.88 -8.21 32.47
CA LEU A 434 0.29 -7.49 32.97
C LEU A 434 0.36 -7.59 34.50
N LYS A 435 1.54 -7.29 35.06
CA LYS A 435 1.72 -7.11 36.50
C LYS A 435 2.00 -5.64 36.80
N GLY A 436 0.93 -4.84 36.80
CA GLY A 436 0.99 -3.40 37.07
C GLY A 436 1.57 -2.61 35.90
N LYS A 437 2.15 -1.44 36.19
CA LYS A 437 2.63 -0.50 35.16
C LYS A 437 3.84 -1.08 34.41
N PRO A 438 3.75 -1.25 33.06
CA PRO A 438 4.87 -1.76 32.28
C PRO A 438 6.03 -0.76 32.28
N LEU A 439 7.24 -1.25 32.00
CA LEU A 439 8.44 -0.40 31.93
C LEU A 439 8.25 0.69 30.86
N ASN A 440 8.51 1.95 31.21
CA ASN A 440 8.58 3.01 30.21
C ASN A 440 9.77 2.75 29.28
N SER A 441 9.44 2.41 28.04
CA SER A 441 10.42 2.00 27.03
C SER A 441 10.90 3.14 26.15
N TYR A 442 10.37 4.36 26.35
CA TYR A 442 10.76 5.54 25.59
C TYR A 442 12.25 5.82 25.75
N GLY A 443 12.97 5.87 24.63
CA GLY A 443 14.42 6.12 24.60
C GLY A 443 15.28 4.97 25.14
N LEU A 444 14.68 3.87 25.61
CA LEU A 444 15.41 2.66 25.99
C LEU A 444 15.84 1.87 24.76
N THR A 445 16.95 1.15 24.89
CA THR A 445 17.42 0.25 23.84
C THR A 445 16.60 -1.04 23.82
N LYS A 446 16.54 -1.69 22.65
CA LYS A 446 15.86 -2.99 22.50
C LYS A 446 16.39 -4.04 23.49
N LYS A 447 17.68 -3.96 23.86
CA LYS A 447 18.32 -4.82 24.88
C LYS A 447 17.62 -4.73 26.24
N ILE A 448 17.41 -3.53 26.77
CA ILE A 448 16.78 -3.32 28.09
C ILE A 448 15.34 -3.86 28.08
N VAL A 449 14.65 -3.66 26.96
CA VAL A 449 13.29 -4.17 26.74
C VAL A 449 13.25 -5.71 26.68
N TYR A 450 14.24 -6.37 26.08
CA TYR A 450 14.35 -7.83 26.09
C TYR A 450 14.70 -8.42 27.46
N GLU A 451 15.45 -7.67 28.29
CA GLU A 451 15.76 -8.08 29.66
C GLU A 451 14.54 -7.96 30.60
N ASN A 452 13.56 -7.14 30.22
CA ASN A 452 12.28 -7.05 30.92
C ASN A 452 11.42 -8.30 30.66
N GLU A 453 11.11 -9.03 31.72
CA GLU A 453 10.32 -10.27 31.66
C GLU A 453 8.94 -10.05 31.04
N GLU A 454 8.30 -8.91 31.34
CA GLU A 454 6.95 -8.59 30.88
C GLU A 454 6.86 -8.44 29.37
N PHE A 455 7.75 -7.62 28.81
CA PHE A 455 7.84 -7.45 27.36
C PHE A 455 8.33 -8.71 26.67
N ASN A 456 9.17 -9.53 27.32
CA ASN A 456 9.60 -10.81 26.77
C ASN A 456 8.42 -11.77 26.61
N LEU A 457 7.63 -11.94 27.67
CA LEU A 457 6.44 -12.80 27.68
C LEU A 457 5.37 -12.30 26.69
N LEU A 458 5.20 -10.99 26.54
CA LEU A 458 4.26 -10.40 25.59
C LEU A 458 4.72 -10.60 24.14
N GLN A 459 6.01 -10.37 23.85
CA GLN A 459 6.58 -10.63 22.52
C GLN A 459 6.44 -12.10 22.13
N ALA A 460 6.69 -13.03 23.06
CA ALA A 460 6.52 -14.45 22.85
C ALA A 460 5.04 -14.83 22.67
N ALA A 461 4.13 -14.18 23.41
CA ALA A 461 2.69 -14.37 23.24
C ALA A 461 2.23 -13.97 21.83
N LEU A 462 2.68 -12.83 21.32
CA LEU A 462 2.32 -12.33 19.98
C LEU A 462 3.10 -13.01 18.85
N ASN A 463 4.27 -13.57 19.14
CA ASN A 463 5.26 -14.07 18.17
C ASN A 463 5.77 -13.00 17.19
N ILE A 464 6.22 -11.87 17.75
CA ILE A 464 6.65 -10.69 16.97
C ILE A 464 8.16 -10.43 17.00
N GLU A 465 8.96 -11.31 17.61
CA GLU A 465 10.39 -11.05 17.86
C GLU A 465 11.21 -10.78 16.58
N ASP A 466 10.85 -11.44 15.48
CA ASP A 466 11.54 -11.39 14.19
C ASP A 466 10.67 -10.74 13.09
N GLY A 467 9.65 -9.96 13.48
CA GLY A 467 8.70 -9.31 12.57
C GLY A 467 7.28 -9.85 12.70
N LEU A 468 6.39 -9.43 11.81
CA LEU A 468 4.95 -9.79 11.87
C LEU A 468 4.57 -11.05 11.08
N GLU A 469 5.48 -11.66 10.32
CA GLU A 469 5.19 -12.84 9.50
C GLU A 469 4.63 -14.01 10.33
N GLY A 470 5.09 -14.16 11.58
CA GLY A 470 4.63 -15.17 12.52
C GLY A 470 3.51 -14.71 13.47
N LEU A 471 2.94 -13.52 13.29
CA LEU A 471 2.00 -12.91 14.24
C LEU A 471 0.82 -13.86 14.55
N ARG A 472 0.50 -14.01 15.83
CA ARG A 472 -0.46 -15.02 16.30
C ARG A 472 -1.91 -14.56 16.36
N TYR A 473 -2.18 -13.25 16.39
CA TYR A 473 -3.53 -12.71 16.53
C TYR A 473 -3.77 -11.56 15.56
N LYS A 474 -4.95 -11.53 14.93
CA LYS A 474 -5.35 -10.46 14.00
C LYS A 474 -5.62 -9.15 14.72
N ASN A 475 -6.14 -9.20 15.94
CA ASN A 475 -6.43 -8.01 16.73
C ASN A 475 -5.63 -8.08 18.04
N VAL A 476 -4.84 -7.05 18.33
CA VAL A 476 -4.15 -6.87 19.60
C VAL A 476 -4.85 -5.72 20.32
N VAL A 477 -5.58 -6.02 21.38
CA VAL A 477 -6.46 -5.06 22.05
C VAL A 477 -5.91 -4.71 23.43
N ILE A 478 -5.62 -3.44 23.67
CA ILE A 478 -5.29 -2.92 24.99
C ILE A 478 -6.61 -2.70 25.76
N ALA A 479 -6.85 -3.52 26.78
CA ALA A 479 -8.06 -3.52 27.60
C ALA A 479 -7.71 -3.08 29.04
N THR A 480 -7.63 -1.77 29.24
CA THR A 480 -7.35 -1.13 30.53
C THR A 480 -8.59 -0.38 31.02
N ASP A 481 -8.70 -0.21 32.32
CA ASP A 481 -9.82 0.53 32.92
C ASP A 481 -9.79 2.02 32.49
N ALA A 482 -10.96 2.67 32.55
CA ALA A 482 -11.15 4.08 32.18
C ALA A 482 -10.74 5.05 33.31
N ASP A 483 -9.64 4.74 34.00
CA ASP A 483 -9.06 5.58 35.05
C ASP A 483 -7.65 6.08 34.65
N VAL A 484 -7.06 6.92 35.51
CA VAL A 484 -5.76 7.55 35.25
C VAL A 484 -4.64 6.51 35.11
N ASP A 485 -4.73 5.38 35.83
CA ASP A 485 -3.72 4.33 35.80
C ASP A 485 -3.83 3.50 34.52
N GLY A 486 -5.03 3.14 34.10
CA GLY A 486 -5.31 2.49 32.82
C GLY A 486 -4.88 3.36 31.63
N MET A 487 -5.16 4.66 31.66
CA MET A 487 -4.66 5.61 30.64
C MET A 487 -3.13 5.63 30.58
N HIS A 488 -2.45 5.56 31.72
CA HIS A 488 -0.99 5.53 31.78
C HIS A 488 -0.43 4.21 31.21
N ILE A 489 -0.99 3.06 31.58
CA ILE A 489 -0.60 1.74 31.05
C ILE A 489 -0.79 1.70 29.53
N ARG A 490 -1.91 2.24 29.04
CA ARG A 490 -2.21 2.36 27.60
C ARG A 490 -1.10 3.11 26.88
N LEU A 491 -0.69 4.28 27.38
CA LEU A 491 0.39 5.07 26.80
C LEU A 491 1.74 4.33 26.79
N LEU A 492 2.07 3.61 27.87
CA LEU A 492 3.32 2.86 27.97
C LEU A 492 3.38 1.69 26.97
N LEU A 493 2.27 0.98 26.78
CA LEU A 493 2.15 -0.09 25.78
C LEU A 493 2.21 0.45 24.35
N ILE A 494 1.49 1.53 24.06
CA ILE A 494 1.53 2.18 22.73
C ILE A 494 2.96 2.63 22.43
N THR A 495 3.66 3.21 23.39
CA THR A 495 5.06 3.63 23.24
C THR A 495 5.97 2.44 22.91
N PHE A 496 5.78 1.31 23.60
CA PHE A 496 6.51 0.08 23.32
C PHE A 496 6.27 -0.42 21.88
N PHE A 497 5.00 -0.53 21.46
CA PHE A 497 4.69 -0.98 20.09
C PHE A 497 5.20 0.02 19.05
N LEU A 498 5.03 1.32 19.25
CA LEU A 498 5.47 2.34 18.32
C LEU A 498 6.99 2.34 18.12
N GLN A 499 7.75 2.13 19.19
CA GLN A 499 9.21 2.18 19.14
C GLN A 499 9.85 0.91 18.59
N PHE A 500 9.33 -0.27 18.94
CA PHE A 500 9.98 -1.55 18.61
C PHE A 500 9.26 -2.38 17.56
N PHE A 501 7.95 -2.17 17.39
CA PHE A 501 7.09 -2.91 16.46
C PHE A 501 6.10 -1.96 15.72
N PRO A 502 6.58 -0.88 15.10
CA PRO A 502 5.71 0.14 14.49
C PRO A 502 4.79 -0.43 13.40
N GLU A 503 5.21 -1.49 12.72
CA GLU A 503 4.42 -2.22 11.72
C GLU A 503 3.09 -2.74 12.31
N LEU A 504 3.06 -3.14 13.58
CA LEU A 504 1.85 -3.63 14.24
C LEU A 504 0.75 -2.54 14.27
N ILE A 505 1.17 -1.28 14.38
CA ILE A 505 0.28 -0.12 14.36
C ILE A 505 -0.05 0.27 12.92
N LYS A 506 0.98 0.39 12.05
CA LYS A 506 0.82 0.82 10.66
C LYS A 506 -0.11 -0.10 9.85
N ASP A 507 -0.05 -1.40 10.11
CA ASP A 507 -0.86 -2.40 9.41
C ASP A 507 -2.23 -2.64 10.08
N GLY A 508 -2.57 -1.85 11.10
CA GLY A 508 -3.89 -1.87 11.74
C GLY A 508 -4.17 -3.11 12.59
N TYR A 509 -3.17 -3.66 13.29
CA TYR A 509 -3.36 -4.78 14.22
C TYR A 509 -3.63 -4.33 15.67
N LEU A 510 -3.20 -3.12 16.08
CA LEU A 510 -3.34 -2.62 17.45
C LEU A 510 -4.63 -1.80 17.64
N TYR A 511 -5.39 -2.14 18.68
CA TYR A 511 -6.66 -1.51 19.05
C TYR A 511 -6.68 -1.17 20.54
N ILE A 512 -7.57 -0.25 20.90
CA ILE A 512 -7.87 0.12 22.29
C ILE A 512 -9.32 -0.27 22.55
N LEU A 513 -9.57 -0.97 23.65
CA LEU A 513 -10.93 -1.20 24.12
C LEU A 513 -11.42 0.06 24.84
N GLU A 514 -12.53 0.61 24.35
CA GLU A 514 -13.28 1.67 25.05
C GLU A 514 -14.40 1.02 25.85
N THR A 515 -14.47 1.34 27.15
CA THR A 515 -15.41 0.80 28.13
C THR A 515 -16.32 1.88 28.67
#